data_AF-A0A920MBG0-F1
#
_entry.id   AF-A0A920MBG0-F1
#
_cell.length_a   1.000
_cell.length_b   1.000
_cell.length_c   1.000
_cell.angle_alpha   90.00
_cell.angle_beta   90.00
_cell.angle_gamma   90.00
#
_symmetry.space_group_name_H-M   'P 1'
#
loop_
_entity.id
_entity.type
_entity.pdbx_description
1 polymer ?
#
loop_
_entity_poly.entity_id
_entity_poly.type
_entity_poly.pdbx_seq_one_letter_code
_entity_poly.pdbx_strand_id
1 'polypeptide(L)'
;MRKPVWLFSEGSLKRRDLLGNKGANLCEMTSLGMPVPFGFIITTQTHLEYQRLRQRIPEGTMEEVKAALLKMEIRQGAEFGNPVNPLLVSGFVPEGSVSMPGMMDTLLNLGINDEIVEGLAKLTANPRFAYDTYRRFLQLYGSVVGGKGINPYTQILKDYRQQHGLEEHADLDVGELKEIIGLFEQFHLLPENPWTQLENAIGAVFSSWNNPRTQTCRRSE
;
A
#
# COMPACT_ATOMS: atom_id res chain seq x y z
N MET A 1 21.46 -2.00 -19.31
CA MET A 1 20.44 -2.56 -18.41
C MET A 1 19.66 -1.42 -17.78
N ARG A 2 18.33 -1.44 -17.84
CA ARG A 2 17.48 -0.46 -17.14
C ARG A 2 17.20 -1.00 -15.74
N LYS A 3 17.27 -0.15 -14.72
CA LYS A 3 17.07 -0.49 -13.31
C LYS A 3 15.64 -0.10 -12.88
N PRO A 4 14.67 -1.03 -12.84
CA PRO A 4 13.28 -0.75 -12.50
C PRO A 4 13.05 -0.32 -11.05
N VAL A 5 13.93 -0.71 -10.11
CA VAL A 5 13.75 -0.38 -8.68
C VAL A 5 14.95 0.37 -8.11
N TRP A 6 14.71 1.46 -7.39
CA TRP A 6 15.74 2.29 -6.77
C TRP A 6 15.51 2.42 -5.28
N LEU A 7 16.53 2.18 -4.46
CA LEU A 7 16.45 2.51 -3.03
C LEU A 7 16.46 4.02 -2.83
N PHE A 8 15.86 4.52 -1.75
CA PHE A 8 15.92 5.95 -1.42
C PHE A 8 17.35 6.48 -1.34
N SER A 9 18.30 5.66 -0.86
CA SER A 9 19.71 6.00 -0.76
C SER A 9 20.47 6.05 -2.09
N GLU A 10 19.88 5.62 -3.20
CA GLU A 10 20.54 5.56 -4.52
C GLU A 10 20.08 6.68 -5.46
N GLY A 11 18.96 7.33 -5.16
CA GLY A 11 18.37 8.38 -5.99
C GLY A 11 18.82 9.80 -5.62
N SER A 12 18.32 10.79 -6.34
CA SER A 12 18.52 12.23 -6.05
C SER A 12 17.48 13.09 -6.77
N LEU A 13 17.35 14.36 -6.38
CA LEU A 13 16.47 15.32 -7.07
C LEU A 13 16.73 15.45 -8.57
N LYS A 14 17.97 15.22 -9.02
CA LYS A 14 18.36 15.28 -10.44
C LYS A 14 17.66 14.23 -11.30
N ARG A 15 17.07 13.19 -10.69
CA ARG A 15 16.38 12.08 -11.38
C ARG A 15 14.86 12.15 -11.20
N ARG A 16 14.30 13.35 -11.03
CA ARG A 16 12.84 13.56 -10.88
C ARG A 16 12.02 12.89 -11.98
N ASP A 17 12.46 12.97 -13.23
CA ASP A 17 11.74 12.37 -14.36
C ASP A 17 11.64 10.84 -14.26
N LEU A 18 12.62 10.19 -13.61
CA LEU A 18 12.69 8.74 -13.44
C LEU A 18 11.99 8.27 -12.15
N LEU A 19 12.15 9.02 -11.06
CA LEU A 19 11.73 8.63 -9.71
C LEU A 19 10.37 9.24 -9.31
N GLY A 20 9.87 10.20 -10.09
CA GLY A 20 8.74 11.04 -9.73
C GLY A 20 9.09 12.06 -8.64
N ASN A 21 8.20 13.03 -8.42
CA ASN A 21 8.42 14.11 -7.45
C ASN A 21 8.55 13.61 -6.00
N LYS A 22 7.59 12.80 -5.53
CA LYS A 22 7.63 12.25 -4.16
C LYS A 22 8.86 11.37 -3.95
N GLY A 23 9.15 10.47 -4.89
CA GLY A 23 10.31 9.58 -4.82
C GLY A 23 11.63 10.35 -4.79
N ALA A 24 11.82 11.33 -5.69
CA ALA A 24 13.03 12.15 -5.72
C ALA A 24 13.21 12.99 -4.44
N ASN A 25 12.12 13.52 -3.86
CA ASN A 25 12.18 14.24 -2.59
C ASN A 25 12.54 13.30 -1.42
N LEU A 26 12.02 12.07 -1.38
CA LEU A 26 12.39 11.07 -0.37
C LEU A 26 13.88 10.69 -0.46
N CYS A 27 14.42 10.57 -1.67
CA CYS A 27 15.86 10.37 -1.88
C CYS A 27 16.69 11.54 -1.36
N GLU A 28 16.25 12.77 -1.59
CA GLU A 28 16.94 13.96 -1.09
C GLU A 28 16.95 14.01 0.44
N MET A 29 15.79 13.82 1.06
CA MET A 29 15.66 13.80 2.52
C MET A 29 16.55 12.71 3.13
N THR A 30 16.59 11.53 2.51
CA THR A 30 17.48 10.42 2.92
C THR A 30 18.95 10.82 2.80
N SER A 31 19.33 11.50 1.72
CA SER A 31 20.71 11.95 1.48
C SER A 31 21.14 13.06 2.45
N LEU A 32 20.19 13.88 2.90
CA LEU A 32 20.40 14.91 3.93
C LEU A 32 20.43 14.35 5.36
N GLY A 33 20.28 13.03 5.53
CA GLY A 33 20.32 12.38 6.84
C GLY A 33 19.06 12.60 7.69
N MET A 34 17.95 13.00 7.08
CA MET A 34 16.66 13.08 7.79
C MET A 34 16.17 11.67 8.17
N PRO A 35 15.39 11.54 9.27
CA PRO A 35 14.85 10.26 9.71
C PRO A 35 13.71 9.78 8.79
N VAL A 36 14.06 9.35 7.59
CA VAL A 36 13.13 8.77 6.61
C VAL A 36 13.15 7.25 6.75
N PRO A 37 11.98 6.58 6.83
CA PRO A 37 11.91 5.12 6.79
C PRO A 37 12.56 4.56 5.52
N PHE A 38 13.17 3.38 5.62
CA PHE A 38 13.76 2.72 4.45
C PHE A 38 12.70 2.34 3.44
N GLY A 39 13.04 2.47 2.16
CA GLY A 39 12.10 2.20 1.09
C GLY A 39 12.77 2.21 -0.27
N PHE A 40 11.97 1.89 -1.27
CA PHE A 40 12.35 1.88 -2.67
C PHE A 40 11.28 2.54 -3.54
N ILE A 41 11.67 2.82 -4.78
CA ILE A 41 10.87 3.49 -5.78
C ILE A 41 10.88 2.60 -7.02
N ILE A 42 9.69 2.29 -7.53
CA ILE A 42 9.54 1.68 -8.85
C ILE A 42 9.45 2.80 -9.88
N THR A 43 10.32 2.79 -10.89
CA THR A 43 10.51 3.94 -11.76
C THR A 43 9.32 4.25 -12.67
N THR A 44 9.23 5.51 -13.11
CA THR A 44 8.27 5.94 -14.15
C THR A 44 8.47 5.19 -15.47
N GLN A 45 9.71 4.78 -15.78
CA GLN A 45 10.00 3.98 -16.96
C GLN A 45 9.37 2.58 -16.89
N THR A 46 9.44 1.94 -15.72
CA THR A 46 8.77 0.65 -15.47
C THR A 46 7.25 0.78 -15.65
N HIS A 47 6.67 1.89 -15.18
CA HIS A 47 5.26 2.18 -15.41
C HIS A 47 4.93 2.34 -16.91
N LEU A 48 5.73 3.09 -17.67
CA LEU A 48 5.54 3.23 -19.12
C LEU A 48 5.63 1.88 -19.85
N GLU A 49 6.49 1.00 -19.39
CA GLU A 49 6.62 -0.35 -19.93
C GLU A 49 5.41 -1.23 -19.59
N TYR A 50 4.92 -1.16 -18.35
CA TYR A 50 3.66 -1.80 -17.95
C TYR A 50 2.49 -1.41 -18.86
N GLN A 51 2.41 -0.12 -19.23
CA GLN A 51 1.40 0.37 -20.18
C GLN A 51 1.58 -0.24 -21.58
N ARG A 52 2.83 -0.34 -22.08
CA ARG A 52 3.13 -0.96 -23.39
C ARG A 52 2.82 -2.46 -23.41
N LEU A 53 3.04 -3.15 -22.30
CA LEU A 53 2.82 -4.59 -22.14
C LEU A 53 1.35 -4.95 -21.83
N ARG A 54 0.40 -4.02 -22.04
CA ARG A 54 -1.03 -4.20 -21.78
C ARG A 54 -1.30 -4.64 -20.34
N GLN A 55 -0.81 -3.85 -19.39
CA GLN A 55 -1.04 -4.04 -17.96
C GLN A 55 -0.40 -5.32 -17.38
N ARG A 56 0.77 -5.68 -17.90
CA ARG A 56 1.61 -6.73 -17.32
C ARG A 56 2.86 -6.11 -16.72
N ILE A 57 3.20 -6.52 -15.50
CA ILE A 57 4.43 -6.08 -14.86
C ILE A 57 5.62 -6.57 -15.71
N PRO A 58 6.56 -5.69 -16.07
CA PRO A 58 7.72 -6.10 -16.87
C PRO A 58 8.53 -7.19 -16.16
N GLU A 59 8.99 -8.18 -16.91
CA GLU A 59 9.82 -9.28 -16.41
C GLU A 59 11.06 -8.75 -15.67
N GLY A 60 11.43 -9.37 -14.55
CA GLY A 60 12.55 -8.93 -13.72
C GLY A 60 12.20 -7.84 -12.70
N THR A 61 11.06 -7.15 -12.85
CA THR A 61 10.67 -6.08 -11.91
C THR A 61 10.39 -6.63 -10.52
N MET A 62 9.67 -7.74 -10.41
CA MET A 62 9.31 -8.31 -9.11
C MET A 62 10.52 -8.92 -8.39
N GLU A 63 11.51 -9.41 -9.13
CA GLU A 63 12.79 -9.87 -8.61
C GLU A 63 13.58 -8.71 -8.01
N GLU A 64 13.62 -7.55 -8.69
CA GLU A 64 14.25 -6.35 -8.13
C GLU A 64 13.48 -5.79 -6.92
N VAL A 65 12.15 -5.85 -6.93
CA VAL A 65 11.32 -5.48 -5.77
C VAL A 65 11.66 -6.37 -4.57
N LYS A 66 11.71 -7.70 -4.77
CA LYS A 66 12.11 -8.66 -3.73
C LYS A 66 13.51 -8.36 -3.20
N ALA A 67 14.46 -8.08 -4.09
CA ALA A 67 15.84 -7.75 -3.69
C ALA A 67 15.94 -6.43 -2.91
N ALA A 68 15.15 -5.41 -3.28
CA ALA A 68 15.07 -4.16 -2.54
C ALA A 68 14.42 -4.34 -1.17
N LEU A 69 13.36 -5.15 -1.11
CA LEU A 69 12.62 -5.43 0.11
C LEU A 69 13.48 -6.24 1.09
N LEU A 70 14.26 -7.22 0.61
CA LEU A 70 15.24 -7.94 1.44
C LEU A 70 16.26 -7.01 2.12
N LYS A 71 16.71 -5.96 1.42
CA LYS A 71 17.59 -4.95 2.03
C LYS A 71 16.88 -4.15 3.13
N MET A 72 15.58 -3.92 2.99
CA MET A 72 14.77 -3.29 4.04
C MET A 72 14.61 -4.23 5.24
N GLU A 73 14.36 -5.51 5.00
CA GLU A 73 14.22 -6.53 6.05
C GLU A 73 15.48 -6.62 6.91
N ILE A 74 16.66 -6.74 6.28
CA ILE A 74 17.96 -6.79 6.97
C ILE A 74 18.16 -5.54 7.83
N ARG A 75 17.76 -4.37 7.34
CA ARG A 75 18.00 -3.10 8.02
C ARG A 75 17.03 -2.84 9.17
N GLN A 76 15.78 -3.26 9.00
CA GLN A 76 14.73 -3.09 10.00
C GLN A 76 14.77 -4.22 11.04
N GLY A 77 15.37 -5.36 10.70
CA GLY A 77 15.36 -6.57 11.52
C GLY A 77 13.98 -7.22 11.60
N ALA A 78 13.16 -7.10 10.55
CA ALA A 78 11.81 -7.67 10.43
C ALA A 78 11.61 -8.21 9.01
N GLU A 79 10.74 -9.20 8.83
CA GLU A 79 10.59 -9.93 7.56
C GLU A 79 9.17 -9.80 6.99
N PHE A 80 9.07 -9.59 5.68
CA PHE A 80 7.80 -9.42 5.00
C PHE A 80 7.11 -10.76 4.82
N GLY A 81 5.93 -10.86 5.42
CA GLY A 81 5.17 -12.09 5.51
C GLY A 81 5.54 -13.01 6.67
N ASN A 82 6.40 -12.57 7.60
CA ASN A 82 6.71 -13.35 8.81
C ASN A 82 5.66 -13.07 9.92
N PRO A 83 4.92 -14.08 10.41
CA PRO A 83 3.87 -13.88 11.42
C PRO A 83 4.40 -13.65 12.84
N VAL A 84 5.69 -13.79 13.10
CA VAL A 84 6.28 -13.55 14.43
C VAL A 84 6.86 -12.13 14.51
N ASN A 85 7.55 -11.70 13.45
CA ASN A 85 8.18 -10.38 13.38
C ASN A 85 7.93 -9.75 12.00
N PRO A 86 6.69 -9.28 11.75
CA PRO A 86 6.27 -8.85 10.44
C PRO A 86 6.86 -7.50 10.05
N LEU A 87 7.36 -7.41 8.82
CA LEU A 87 7.56 -6.15 8.11
C LEU A 87 6.28 -5.83 7.33
N LEU A 88 5.67 -4.69 7.64
CA LEU A 88 4.57 -4.13 6.85
C LEU A 88 5.08 -2.95 6.03
N VAL A 89 4.63 -2.84 4.78
CA VAL A 89 5.06 -1.78 3.87
C VAL A 89 3.91 -0.88 3.48
N SER A 90 4.24 0.36 3.10
CA SER A 90 3.26 1.32 2.59
C SER A 90 3.53 1.61 1.13
N GLY A 91 2.49 1.51 0.31
CA GLY A 91 2.51 1.84 -1.11
C GLY A 91 2.00 3.26 -1.33
N PHE A 92 2.85 4.15 -1.84
CA PHE A 92 2.48 5.50 -2.21
C PHE A 92 2.33 5.62 -3.72
N VAL A 93 1.18 6.10 -4.18
CA VAL A 93 1.07 6.57 -5.56
C VAL A 93 1.60 8.00 -5.62
N PRO A 94 2.64 8.29 -6.43
CA PRO A 94 3.03 9.66 -6.66
C PRO A 94 1.90 10.37 -7.42
N GLU A 95 1.33 11.41 -6.81
CA GLU A 95 0.75 12.52 -7.58
C GLU A 95 1.73 12.89 -8.70
N GLY A 96 1.21 13.23 -9.89
CA GLY A 96 2.04 13.64 -11.01
C GLY A 96 2.92 14.87 -10.68
N SER A 97 3.38 15.57 -11.71
CA SER A 97 4.09 16.85 -11.55
C SER A 97 3.35 17.85 -10.63
N VAL A 98 2.02 17.75 -10.57
CA VAL A 98 1.11 18.62 -9.83
C VAL A 98 0.30 17.81 -8.82
N SER A 99 0.00 18.41 -7.66
CA SER A 99 -0.85 17.81 -6.63
C SER A 99 -2.25 17.62 -7.18
N MET A 100 -2.64 16.36 -7.40
CA MET A 100 -3.92 16.01 -8.01
C MET A 100 -4.87 15.46 -6.95
N PRO A 101 -5.98 16.17 -6.64
CA PRO A 101 -7.05 15.62 -5.81
C PRO A 101 -7.64 14.38 -6.51
N GLY A 102 -7.58 13.22 -5.86
CA GLY A 102 -8.18 11.97 -6.37
C GLY A 102 -7.23 10.99 -7.06
N MET A 103 -5.90 11.17 -6.95
CA MET A 103 -4.97 10.06 -7.14
C MET A 103 -5.07 9.08 -5.95
N MET A 104 -5.00 7.78 -6.26
CA MET A 104 -5.24 6.64 -5.35
C MET A 104 -4.87 6.88 -3.89
N ASP A 105 -5.77 6.46 -3.00
CA ASP A 105 -5.54 6.42 -1.55
C ASP A 105 -4.24 5.65 -1.24
N THR A 106 -3.45 6.18 -0.31
CA THR A 106 -2.20 5.53 0.12
C THR A 106 -2.55 4.18 0.74
N LEU A 107 -1.95 3.10 0.22
CA LEU A 107 -2.09 1.77 0.80
C LEU A 107 -1.12 1.64 1.97
N LEU A 108 -1.65 1.60 3.18
CA LEU A 108 -0.88 1.37 4.40
C LEU A 108 -1.00 -0.08 4.84
N ASN A 109 -0.02 -0.57 5.61
CA ASN A 109 -0.04 -1.89 6.25
C ASN A 109 -0.08 -3.08 5.28
N LEU A 110 0.44 -2.92 4.07
CA LEU A 110 0.51 -4.00 3.10
C LEU A 110 1.40 -5.14 3.61
N GLY A 111 0.92 -6.37 3.45
CA GLY A 111 1.55 -7.59 3.91
C GLY A 111 0.86 -8.20 5.13
N ILE A 112 -0.13 -7.54 5.73
CA ILE A 112 -0.92 -8.11 6.83
C ILE A 112 -1.94 -9.13 6.30
N ASN A 113 -2.17 -10.19 7.06
CA ASN A 113 -3.17 -11.24 6.85
C ASN A 113 -3.59 -11.80 8.23
N ASP A 114 -4.41 -12.84 8.26
CA ASP A 114 -4.92 -13.45 9.50
C ASP A 114 -3.82 -13.98 10.44
N GLU A 115 -2.74 -14.53 9.89
CA GLU A 115 -1.62 -15.01 10.71
C GLU A 115 -0.78 -13.86 11.26
N ILE A 116 -0.54 -12.85 10.42
CA ILE A 116 0.31 -11.70 10.74
C ILE A 116 -0.38 -10.74 11.71
N VAL A 117 -1.71 -10.61 11.67
CA VAL A 117 -2.44 -9.77 12.63
C VAL A 117 -2.33 -10.35 14.06
N GLU A 118 -2.36 -11.67 14.22
CA GLU A 118 -2.13 -12.34 15.51
C GLU A 118 -0.70 -12.11 16.01
N GLY A 119 0.27 -12.17 15.10
CA GLY A 119 1.67 -11.80 15.34
C GLY A 119 1.83 -10.39 15.86
N LEU A 120 1.25 -9.44 15.12
CA LEU A 120 1.26 -8.02 15.43
C LEU A 120 0.60 -7.72 16.78
N ALA A 121 -0.52 -8.40 17.08
CA ALA A 121 -1.22 -8.28 18.37
C ALA A 121 -0.30 -8.67 19.54
N LYS A 122 0.45 -9.77 19.39
CA LYS A 122 1.41 -10.24 20.40
C LYS A 122 2.62 -9.30 20.52
N LEU A 123 3.20 -8.90 19.39
CA LEU A 123 4.39 -8.04 19.34
C LEU A 123 4.14 -6.68 19.98
N THR A 124 2.96 -6.10 19.75
CA THR A 124 2.58 -4.78 20.29
C THR A 124 1.93 -4.84 21.67
N ALA A 125 1.64 -6.05 22.18
CA ALA A 125 0.77 -6.27 23.35
C ALA A 125 -0.56 -5.49 23.26
N ASN A 126 -1.05 -5.27 22.05
CA ASN A 126 -2.24 -4.46 21.78
C ASN A 126 -3.08 -5.10 20.66
N PRO A 127 -3.93 -6.09 20.99
CA PRO A 127 -4.74 -6.78 20.01
C PRO A 127 -5.71 -5.85 19.29
N ARG A 128 -6.29 -4.87 20.00
CA ARG A 128 -7.19 -3.88 19.39
C ARG A 128 -6.49 -3.12 18.25
N PHE A 129 -5.28 -2.63 18.50
CA PHE A 129 -4.48 -1.95 17.48
C PHE A 129 -4.21 -2.84 16.26
N ALA A 130 -3.85 -4.11 16.48
CA ALA A 130 -3.57 -5.03 15.38
C ALA A 130 -4.81 -5.29 14.51
N TYR A 131 -5.97 -5.59 15.11
CA TYR A 131 -7.19 -5.82 14.32
C TYR A 131 -7.76 -4.55 13.70
N ASP A 132 -7.65 -3.37 14.33
CA ASP A 132 -8.04 -2.12 13.65
C ASP A 132 -7.11 -1.83 12.46
N THR A 133 -5.81 -2.12 12.60
CA THR A 133 -4.84 -2.03 11.50
C THR A 133 -5.24 -2.96 10.35
N TYR A 134 -5.60 -4.20 10.65
CA TYR A 134 -6.01 -5.18 9.65
C TYR A 134 -7.34 -4.81 8.97
N ARG A 135 -8.34 -4.41 9.74
CA ARG A 135 -9.62 -3.91 9.23
C ARG A 135 -9.44 -2.71 8.30
N ARG A 136 -8.61 -1.73 8.67
CA ARG A 136 -8.28 -0.57 7.80
C ARG A 136 -7.59 -1.01 6.53
N PHE A 137 -6.67 -1.97 6.61
CA PHE A 137 -6.01 -2.52 5.44
C PHE A 137 -6.99 -3.17 4.49
N LEU A 138 -7.89 -4.04 4.96
CA LEU A 138 -8.91 -4.69 4.13
C LEU A 138 -9.79 -3.66 3.40
N GLN A 139 -10.20 -2.60 4.10
CA GLN A 139 -10.96 -1.50 3.52
C GLN A 139 -10.17 -0.75 2.43
N LEU A 140 -8.91 -0.40 2.69
CA LEU A 140 -8.07 0.31 1.71
C LEU A 140 -7.71 -0.60 0.52
N TYR A 141 -7.28 -1.83 0.78
CA TYR A 141 -6.90 -2.79 -0.24
C TYR A 141 -8.10 -3.14 -1.13
N GLY A 142 -9.25 -3.48 -0.56
CA GLY A 142 -10.44 -3.82 -1.34
C GLY A 142 -11.03 -2.64 -2.11
N SER A 143 -10.90 -1.41 -1.58
CA SER A 143 -11.33 -0.21 -2.31
C SER A 143 -10.41 0.14 -3.48
N VAL A 144 -9.09 0.09 -3.27
CA VAL A 144 -8.06 0.50 -4.23
C VAL A 144 -7.67 -0.62 -5.20
N VAL A 145 -7.30 -1.78 -4.68
CA VAL A 145 -6.83 -2.95 -5.44
C VAL A 145 -8.01 -3.80 -5.91
N GLY A 146 -8.98 -4.04 -5.03
CA GLY A 146 -10.20 -4.78 -5.36
C GLY A 146 -11.20 -4.00 -6.23
N GLY A 147 -10.98 -2.69 -6.42
CA GLY A 147 -11.81 -1.82 -7.26
C GLY A 147 -13.25 -1.65 -6.76
N LYS A 148 -13.52 -1.97 -5.50
CA LYS A 148 -14.88 -1.92 -4.92
C LYS A 148 -15.31 -0.51 -4.48
N GLY A 149 -14.37 0.43 -4.44
CA GLY A 149 -14.58 1.76 -3.87
C GLY A 149 -14.69 1.74 -2.34
N ILE A 150 -14.54 2.91 -1.71
CA ILE A 150 -14.51 3.04 -0.24
C ILE A 150 -15.91 2.98 0.40
N ASN A 151 -16.93 3.44 -0.33
CA ASN A 151 -18.29 3.62 0.19
C ASN A 151 -18.93 2.33 0.75
N PRO A 152 -18.82 1.16 0.10
CA PRO A 152 -19.39 -0.08 0.65
C PRO A 152 -18.83 -0.43 2.03
N TYR A 153 -17.51 -0.30 2.22
CA TYR A 153 -16.86 -0.55 3.52
C TYR A 153 -17.31 0.44 4.59
N THR A 154 -17.44 1.71 4.23
CA THR A 154 -17.97 2.74 5.13
C THR A 154 -19.42 2.45 5.51
N GLN A 155 -20.24 1.95 4.58
CA GLN A 155 -21.62 1.59 4.87
C GLN A 155 -21.72 0.38 5.80
N ILE A 156 -20.92 -0.68 5.56
CA ILE A 156 -20.85 -1.85 6.45
C ILE A 156 -20.52 -1.42 7.89
N LEU A 157 -19.55 -0.51 8.07
CA LEU A 157 -19.21 0.03 9.39
C LEU A 157 -20.36 0.80 10.04
N LYS A 158 -21.07 1.63 9.27
CA LYS A 158 -22.22 2.40 9.76
C LYS A 158 -23.37 1.48 10.17
N ASP A 159 -23.68 0.50 9.33
CA ASP A 159 -24.75 -0.46 9.58
C ASP A 159 -24.43 -1.31 10.82
N TYR A 160 -23.18 -1.77 10.96
CA TYR A 160 -22.74 -2.51 12.15
C TYR A 160 -22.91 -1.69 13.43
N ARG A 161 -22.46 -0.43 13.43
CA ARG A 161 -22.60 0.48 14.58
C ARG A 161 -24.06 0.74 14.93
N GLN A 162 -24.90 0.98 13.93
CA GLN A 162 -26.33 1.22 14.15
C GLN A 162 -27.04 0.00 14.75
N GLN A 163 -26.72 -1.20 14.27
CA GLN A 163 -27.30 -2.46 14.77
C GLN A 163 -26.90 -2.75 16.23
N HIS A 164 -25.70 -2.34 16.63
CA HIS A 164 -25.17 -2.54 17.98
C HIS A 164 -25.36 -1.33 18.91
N GLY A 165 -26.04 -0.28 18.45
CA GLY A 165 -26.28 0.94 19.24
C GLY A 165 -25.02 1.72 19.61
N LEU A 166 -23.95 1.57 18.82
CA LEU A 166 -22.67 2.24 19.04
C LEU A 166 -22.69 3.68 18.50
N GLU A 167 -22.07 4.60 19.23
CA GLU A 167 -21.84 5.95 18.72
C GLU A 167 -20.90 5.95 17.50
N GLU A 168 -21.01 6.98 16.65
CA GLU A 168 -20.27 7.07 15.39
C GLU A 168 -18.74 7.03 15.57
N HIS A 169 -18.25 7.53 16.71
CA HIS A 169 -16.83 7.57 17.06
C HIS A 169 -16.45 6.67 18.23
N ALA A 170 -17.36 5.79 18.66
CA ALA A 170 -17.04 4.82 19.70
C ALA A 170 -15.88 3.91 19.23
N ASP A 171 -14.94 3.70 20.15
CA ASP A 171 -13.86 2.76 19.95
C ASP A 171 -14.42 1.34 19.89
N LEU A 172 -14.13 0.63 18.80
CA LEU A 172 -14.50 -0.77 18.64
C LEU A 172 -13.56 -1.66 19.45
N ASP A 173 -14.13 -2.66 20.11
CA ASP A 173 -13.38 -3.70 20.80
C ASP A 173 -12.85 -4.77 19.83
N VAL A 174 -12.07 -5.72 20.35
CA VAL A 174 -11.44 -6.77 19.54
C VAL A 174 -12.45 -7.72 18.90
N GLY A 175 -13.53 -8.06 19.60
CA GLY A 175 -14.58 -8.92 19.08
C GLY A 175 -15.32 -8.26 17.93
N GLU A 176 -15.72 -7.00 18.12
CA GLU A 176 -16.39 -6.19 17.11
C GLU A 176 -15.51 -6.01 15.85
N LEU A 177 -14.21 -5.75 16.05
CA LEU A 177 -13.26 -5.64 14.94
C LEU A 177 -13.17 -6.95 14.13
N LYS A 178 -13.13 -8.11 14.80
CA LYS A 178 -13.11 -9.42 14.13
C LYS A 178 -14.38 -9.68 13.34
N GLU A 179 -15.55 -9.33 13.87
CA GLU A 179 -16.82 -9.46 13.16
C GLU A 179 -16.84 -8.60 11.89
N ILE A 180 -16.40 -7.34 11.99
CA ILE A 180 -16.32 -6.42 10.85
C ILE A 180 -15.31 -6.93 9.80
N ILE A 181 -14.17 -7.47 10.22
CA ILE A 181 -13.20 -8.11 9.32
C ILE A 181 -13.88 -9.23 8.51
N GLY A 182 -14.64 -10.10 9.17
CA GLY A 182 -15.40 -11.15 8.49
C GLY A 182 -16.42 -10.61 7.48
N LEU A 183 -17.10 -9.49 7.79
CA LEU A 183 -17.99 -8.81 6.84
C LEU A 183 -17.24 -8.23 5.64
N PHE A 184 -16.03 -7.70 5.83
CA PHE A 184 -15.20 -7.18 4.75
C PHE A 184 -14.68 -8.28 3.81
N GLU A 185 -14.30 -9.43 4.37
CA GLU A 185 -13.81 -10.58 3.61
C GLU A 185 -14.90 -11.21 2.73
N GLN A 186 -16.15 -11.21 3.18
CA GLN A 186 -17.30 -11.60 2.34
C GLN A 186 -17.44 -10.71 1.10
N PHE A 187 -17.01 -9.45 1.19
CA PHE A 187 -17.11 -8.49 0.10
C PHE A 187 -15.90 -8.49 -0.84
N HIS A 188 -14.70 -8.67 -0.28
CA HIS A 188 -13.47 -8.87 -1.04
C HIS A 188 -12.46 -9.72 -0.25
N LEU A 189 -12.17 -10.90 -0.78
CA LEU A 189 -11.17 -11.80 -0.21
C LEU A 189 -9.76 -11.26 -0.44
N LEU A 190 -9.01 -11.14 0.64
CA LEU A 190 -7.61 -10.76 0.60
C LEU A 190 -6.76 -11.97 0.21
N PRO A 191 -5.76 -11.83 -0.67
CA PRO A 191 -4.79 -12.90 -0.90
C PRO A 191 -4.03 -13.23 0.40
N GLU A 192 -3.99 -14.50 0.78
CA GLU A 192 -3.25 -14.96 1.96
C GLU A 192 -1.75 -14.66 1.83
N ASN A 193 -1.19 -14.80 0.62
CA ASN A 193 0.23 -14.55 0.35
C ASN A 193 0.53 -13.05 0.26
N PRO A 194 1.36 -12.49 1.17
CA PRO A 194 1.76 -11.07 1.16
C PRO A 194 2.42 -10.62 -0.15
N TRP A 195 3.14 -11.50 -0.84
CA TRP A 195 3.76 -11.18 -2.13
C TRP A 195 2.72 -10.99 -3.23
N THR A 196 1.64 -11.77 -3.20
CA THR A 196 0.51 -11.58 -4.12
C THR A 196 -0.21 -10.26 -3.83
N GLN A 197 -0.36 -9.88 -2.55
CA GLN A 197 -0.90 -8.57 -2.19
C GLN A 197 -0.03 -7.43 -2.77
N LEU A 198 1.30 -7.54 -2.64
CA LEU A 198 2.24 -6.54 -3.17
C LEU A 198 2.19 -6.43 -4.69
N GLU A 199 2.19 -7.56 -5.40
CA GLU A 199 2.10 -7.58 -6.86
C GLU A 199 0.80 -6.94 -7.36
N ASN A 200 -0.33 -7.30 -6.74
CA ASN A 200 -1.64 -6.74 -7.06
C ASN A 200 -1.69 -5.23 -6.75
N ALA A 201 -1.10 -4.80 -5.63
CA ALA A 201 -1.01 -3.39 -5.29
C ALA A 201 -0.20 -2.61 -6.32
N ILE A 202 0.96 -3.11 -6.75
CA ILE A 202 1.79 -2.49 -7.80
C ILE A 202 0.99 -2.37 -9.11
N GLY A 203 0.31 -3.45 -9.52
CA GLY A 203 -0.54 -3.47 -10.72
C GLY A 203 -1.70 -2.47 -10.64
N ALA A 204 -2.36 -2.37 -9.48
CA ALA A 204 -3.44 -1.42 -9.23
C ALA A 204 -2.93 0.03 -9.32
N VAL A 205 -1.80 0.33 -8.68
CA VAL A 205 -1.14 1.64 -8.74
C VAL A 205 -0.82 2.02 -10.18
N PHE A 206 -0.22 1.12 -10.96
CA PHE A 206 0.08 1.39 -12.36
C PHE A 206 -1.17 1.51 -13.24
N SER A 207 -2.24 0.81 -12.92
CA SER A 207 -3.49 0.89 -13.68
C SER A 207 -4.27 2.17 -13.39
N SER A 208 -4.16 2.71 -12.17
CA SER A 208 -4.86 3.93 -11.75
C SER A 208 -4.49 5.17 -12.58
N TRP A 209 -3.30 5.21 -13.17
CA TRP A 209 -2.85 6.31 -14.01
C TRP A 209 -3.72 6.49 -15.27
N ASN A 210 -4.42 5.45 -15.74
CA ASN A 210 -5.31 5.55 -16.91
C ASN A 210 -6.79 5.80 -16.56
N ASN A 211 -7.13 5.96 -15.28
CA ASN A 211 -8.51 6.17 -14.84
C ASN A 211 -9.07 7.48 -15.45
N PRO A 212 -10.32 7.53 -15.96
CA PRO A 212 -10.91 8.74 -16.55
C PRO A 212 -10.66 10.04 -15.76
N ARG A 213 -10.59 9.96 -14.43
CA ARG A 213 -10.31 11.09 -13.54
C ARG A 213 -8.91 11.70 -13.74
N THR A 214 -7.88 10.86 -13.89
CA THR A 214 -6.51 11.34 -14.17
C THR A 214 -6.39 11.88 -15.59
N GLN A 215 -7.17 11.35 -16.54
CA GLN A 215 -7.23 11.88 -17.91
C GLN A 215 -7.84 13.29 -17.95
N THR A 216 -8.90 13.54 -17.17
CA THR A 216 -9.50 14.87 -17.05
C THR A 216 -8.52 15.88 -16.46
N CYS A 217 -7.75 15.50 -15.43
CA CYS A 217 -6.78 16.42 -14.83
C CYS A 217 -5.63 16.77 -15.78
N ARG A 218 -5.18 15.83 -16.64
CA ARG A 218 -4.15 16.10 -17.67
C ARG A 218 -4.61 17.05 -18.78
N ARG A 219 -5.92 17.11 -19.04
CA ARG A 219 -6.47 18.03 -20.06
C ARG A 219 -6.56 19.47 -19.56
N SER A 220 -6.39 19.67 -18.25
CA SER A 220 -6.41 20.97 -17.59
C SER A 220 -5.02 21.55 -17.36
N GLU A 221 -3.95 20.82 -17.73
CA GLU A 221 -2.55 21.28 -17.82
C GLU A 221 -2.24 21.76 -19.25
#